data_AF-A0A0L8BKY4-F1
#
_entry.id   AF-A0A0L8BKY4-F1
#
_cell.length_a   1.000
_cell.length_b   1.000
_cell.length_c   1.000
_cell.angle_alpha   90.00
_cell.angle_beta   90.00
_cell.angle_gamma   90.00
#
_symmetry.space_group_name_H-M   'P 1'
#
loop_
_entity.id
_entity.type
_entity.pdbx_description
1 polymer ?
#
loop_
_entity_poly.entity_id
_entity_poly.type
_entity_poly.pdbx_seq_one_letter_code
_entity_poly.pdbx_strand_id
1 'polypeptide(L)' 'MKASEIPDFVDEVIAAGCDISAVAHNMYVIGDVEEQEQAKEELDRIGEKYGDRDFLKLEIVAYLRSIGTFVDVMPEARH' A
#
# COMPACT_ATOMS: atom_id res chain seq x y z
N MET A 1 3.35 -13.57 -1.98
CA MET A 1 2.23 -13.17 -1.09
C MET A 1 0.95 -13.94 -1.45
N LYS A 2 0.05 -14.15 -0.50
CA LYS A 2 -1.31 -14.68 -0.70
C LYS A 2 -2.34 -13.63 -0.28
N ALA A 3 -3.57 -13.72 -0.81
CA ALA A 3 -4.64 -12.78 -0.47
C ALA A 3 -4.96 -12.74 1.05
N SER A 4 -4.79 -13.87 1.76
CA SER A 4 -4.98 -13.92 3.22
C SER A 4 -3.92 -13.16 4.01
N GLU A 5 -2.79 -12.83 3.39
CA GLU A 5 -1.65 -12.13 4.02
C GLU A 5 -1.74 -10.60 3.83
N ILE A 6 -2.77 -10.10 3.14
CA ILE A 6 -2.96 -8.66 2.88
C ILE A 6 -3.10 -7.84 4.17
N PRO A 7 -3.90 -8.26 5.18
CA PRO A 7 -3.99 -7.50 6.43
C PRO A 7 -2.63 -7.37 7.11
N ASP A 8 -1.89 -8.48 7.28
CA ASP A 8 -0.59 -8.48 7.93
C ASP A 8 0.43 -7.61 7.18
N PHE A 9 0.40 -7.65 5.84
CA PHE A 9 1.25 -6.79 5.01
C PHE A 9 0.97 -5.31 5.25
N VAL A 10 -0.30 -4.90 5.28
CA VAL A 10 -0.69 -3.51 5.51
C VAL A 10 -0.28 -3.06 6.91
N ASP A 11 -0.51 -3.89 7.92
CA ASP A 11 -0.14 -3.59 9.31
C ASP A 11 1.38 -3.44 9.47
N GLU A 12 2.18 -4.27 8.82
CA GLU A 12 3.64 -4.19 8.86
C GLU A 12 4.19 -2.94 8.16
N VAL A 13 3.61 -2.54 7.03
CA VAL A 13 3.98 -1.30 6.34
C VAL A 13 3.70 -0.08 7.23
N ILE A 14 2.54 -0.05 7.91
CA ILE A 14 2.19 1.02 8.85
C ILE A 14 3.12 1.01 10.08
N ALA A 15 3.43 -0.18 10.62
CA ALA A 15 4.35 -0.32 11.75
C ALA A 15 5.79 0.10 11.41
N ALA A 16 6.20 -0.03 10.14
CA ALA A 16 7.46 0.51 9.62
C ALA A 16 7.47 2.04 9.49
N GLY A 17 6.36 2.72 9.82
CA GLY A 17 6.22 4.17 9.73
C GLY A 17 5.89 4.67 8.33
N CYS A 18 5.49 3.78 7.42
CA CYS A 18 5.06 4.15 6.08
C CYS A 18 3.53 4.23 6.01
N ASP A 19 3.01 5.24 5.33
CA ASP A 19 1.59 5.26 4.96
C ASP A 19 1.33 4.35 3.76
N ILE A 20 0.16 3.72 3.70
CA ILE A 20 -0.27 2.93 2.54
C ILE A 20 -1.71 3.25 2.19
N SER A 21 -1.96 3.62 0.94
CA SER A 21 -3.29 4.09 0.51
C SER A 21 -3.66 3.57 -0.86
N ALA A 22 -4.92 3.18 -1.04
CA ALA A 22 -5.48 2.96 -2.37
C ALA A 22 -5.63 4.30 -3.12
N VAL A 23 -5.29 4.32 -4.40
CA VAL A 23 -5.46 5.46 -5.29
C VAL A 23 -6.36 5.04 -6.44
N ALA A 24 -7.46 5.77 -6.62
CA ALA A 24 -8.52 5.37 -7.55
C ALA A 24 -8.97 3.91 -7.28
N HIS A 25 -9.20 3.11 -8.32
CA HIS A 25 -9.76 1.76 -8.20
C HIS A 25 -8.78 0.63 -8.53
N ASN A 26 -7.54 0.94 -8.91
CA ASN A 26 -6.62 -0.05 -9.48
C ASN A 26 -5.16 0.11 -9.03
N MET A 27 -4.85 1.10 -8.20
CA MET A 27 -3.49 1.35 -7.73
C MET A 27 -3.49 1.57 -6.22
N TYR A 28 -2.34 1.32 -5.60
CA TYR A 28 -2.04 1.75 -4.25
C TYR A 28 -0.64 2.35 -4.23
N VAL A 29 -0.39 3.20 -3.25
CA VAL A 29 0.89 3.85 -3.02
C VAL A 29 1.34 3.61 -1.59
N ILE A 30 2.65 3.54 -1.38
CA ILE A 30 3.27 3.56 -0.07
C ILE A 30 4.00 4.90 0.05
N GLY A 31 3.58 5.73 1.00
CA GLY A 31 4.09 7.08 1.25
C GLY A 31 5.20 7.11 2.30
N ASP A 32 5.86 8.26 2.42
CA ASP A 32 6.86 8.61 3.46
C ASP A 32 8.11 7.73 3.56
N VAL A 33 8.42 6.98 2.51
CA VAL A 33 9.64 6.14 2.45
C VAL A 33 10.93 6.97 2.38
N GLU A 34 10.86 8.23 1.92
CA GLU A 34 12.04 9.07 1.61
C GLU A 34 12.54 9.88 2.81
N GLU A 35 11.73 10.09 3.85
CA GLU A 35 12.11 10.96 4.98
C GLU A 35 12.92 10.23 6.07
N GLN A 36 12.94 8.89 6.07
CA GLN A 36 13.66 8.09 7.07
C GLN A 36 14.33 6.85 6.44
N GLU A 37 15.67 6.82 6.41
CA GLU A 37 16.45 5.67 5.91
C GLU A 37 16.04 4.34 6.58
N GLN A 38 15.66 4.38 7.86
CA GLN A 38 15.16 3.22 8.59
C GLN A 38 13.83 2.68 8.04
N ALA A 39 12.91 3.58 7.64
CA ALA A 39 11.63 3.18 7.06
C ALA A 39 11.83 2.50 5.70
N LYS A 40 12.81 2.98 4.91
CA LYS A 40 13.20 2.35 3.65
C LYS A 40 13.79 0.95 3.84
N GLU A 41 14.74 0.79 4.76
CA GLU A 41 15.31 -0.53 5.06
C GLU A 41 14.25 -1.53 5.53
N GLU A 42 13.29 -1.08 6.36
CA GLU A 42 12.22 -1.93 6.84
C GLU A 42 11.22 -2.26 5.73
N LEU A 43 10.89 -1.30 4.86
CA LEU A 43 10.03 -1.54 3.70
C LEU A 43 10.65 -2.54 2.72
N ASP A 44 11.98 -2.49 2.52
CA ASP A 44 12.70 -3.46 1.70
C ASP A 44 12.60 -4.88 2.32
N ARG A 45 12.76 -5.01 3.64
CA ARG A 45 12.59 -6.30 4.36
C ARG A 45 11.17 -6.84 4.26
N ILE A 46 10.17 -5.98 4.41
CA ILE A 46 8.76 -6.34 4.19
C ILE A 46 8.58 -6.78 2.73
N GLY A 47 9.19 -6.07 1.79
CA GLY A 47 9.27 -6.41 0.37
C GLY A 47 9.74 -7.84 0.13
N GLU A 48 10.91 -8.18 0.67
CA GLU A 48 11.50 -9.51 0.55
C GLU A 48 10.64 -10.60 1.23
N LYS A 49 10.06 -10.30 2.39
CA LYS A 49 9.21 -11.22 3.15
C LYS A 49 7.95 -11.64 2.39
N TYR A 50 7.21 -10.67 1.85
CA TYR A 50 5.97 -10.96 1.14
C TYR A 50 6.19 -11.34 -0.33
N GLY A 51 7.35 -10.98 -0.90
CA GLY A 51 7.70 -11.26 -2.29
C GLY A 51 6.82 -10.48 -3.27
N ASP A 52 6.65 -11.03 -4.49
CA ASP A 52 5.83 -10.38 -5.52
C ASP A 52 4.37 -10.22 -5.06
N ARG A 53 3.82 -9.03 -5.34
CA ARG A 53 2.48 -8.56 -4.98
C ARG A 53 1.69 -8.08 -6.19
N ASP A 54 2.30 -8.01 -7.39
CA ASP A 54 1.64 -7.41 -8.55
C ASP A 54 0.37 -8.16 -8.95
N PHE A 55 0.35 -9.47 -8.75
CA PHE A 55 -0.83 -10.31 -9.01
C PHE A 55 -1.95 -10.15 -7.97
N LEU A 56 -1.70 -9.51 -6.82
CA LEU A 56 -2.71 -9.22 -5.77
C LEU A 56 -3.06 -7.74 -5.68
N LYS A 57 -2.65 -6.94 -6.67
CA LYS A 57 -2.80 -5.48 -6.64
C LYS A 57 -4.23 -5.04 -6.42
N LEU A 58 -5.21 -5.69 -7.06
CA LEU A 58 -6.62 -5.34 -6.93
C LEU A 58 -7.19 -5.75 -5.58
N GLU A 59 -6.73 -6.88 -5.03
CA GLU A 59 -7.11 -7.37 -3.71
C GLU A 59 -6.57 -6.46 -2.60
N ILE A 60 -5.33 -5.98 -2.75
CA ILE A 60 -4.75 -4.97 -1.84
C ILE A 60 -5.58 -3.69 -1.89
N VAL A 61 -5.93 -3.20 -3.10
CA VAL A 61 -6.79 -2.02 -3.26
C VAL A 61 -8.16 -2.23 -2.62
N ALA A 62 -8.78 -3.39 -2.82
CA ALA A 62 -10.08 -3.71 -2.24
C ALA A 62 -10.02 -3.74 -0.70
N TYR A 63 -8.95 -4.27 -0.13
CA TYR A 63 -8.73 -4.27 1.31
C TYR A 63 -8.50 -2.85 1.85
N LEU A 64 -7.62 -2.06 1.24
CA LEU A 64 -7.36 -0.68 1.65
C LEU A 64 -8.63 0.18 1.62
N ARG A 65 -9.48 -0.02 0.61
CA ARG A 65 -10.80 0.63 0.55
C ARG A 65 -11.76 0.15 1.65
N SER A 66 -11.70 -1.13 2.04
CA SER A 66 -12.59 -1.67 3.08
C SER A 66 -12.26 -1.14 4.48
N ILE A 67 -11.00 -0.81 4.73
CA ILE A 67 -10.53 -0.17 5.98
C ILE A 67 -10.60 1.37 5.94
N GLY A 68 -11.00 1.95 4.80
CA GLY A 68 -11.20 3.40 4.65
C GLY A 68 -9.95 4.19 4.22
N THR A 69 -8.87 3.52 3.84
CA THR A 69 -7.60 4.15 3.46
C THR A 69 -7.49 4.31 1.94
N PHE A 70 -8.15 5.32 1.39
CA PHE A 70 -8.13 5.60 -0.05
C PHE A 70 -8.17 7.09 -0.38
N VAL A 71 -7.56 7.44 -1.51
CA VAL A 71 -7.64 8.75 -2.15
C VAL A 71 -8.37 8.60 -3.48
N ASP A 72 -9.56 9.19 -3.58
CA ASP A 72 -10.28 9.29 -4.85
C ASP A 72 -9.71 10.46 -5.64
N VAL A 73 -9.10 10.15 -6.79
CA VAL A 73 -8.71 11.17 -7.75
C VAL A 73 -9.95 11.52 -8.55
N MET A 74 -10.68 12.56 -8.13
CA MET A 74 -11.74 13.12 -8.97
C MET A 74 -11.09 13.57 -10.28
N PRO A 75 -11.63 13.20 -11.46
CA PRO A 75 -11.13 13.78 -12.70
C PRO A 75 -11.35 15.29 -12.59
N GLU A 76 -10.27 16.06 -12.70
CA GLU A 76 -10.34 17.51 -12.82
C GLU A 76 -11.39 17.82 -13.90
N ALA A 77 -12.39 18.62 -13.54
CA ALA A 77 -13.38 19.08 -14.50
C ALA A 77 -12.62 19.76 -15.65
N ARG A 78 -12.56 19.10 -16.81
CA ARG A 78 -12.01 19.67 -18.04
C ARG A 78 -12.76 20.97 -18.32
N HIS A 79 -12.09 22.10 -18.10
CA HIS A 79 -12.48 23.42 -18.58
C HIS A 79 -12.16 23.56 -20.06
#